data_AF-A0A5J6N3M5-F1
#
_entry.id   AF-A0A5J6N3M5-F1
#
_cell.length_a   1.000
_cell.length_b   1.000
_cell.length_c   1.000
_cell.angle_alpha   90.00
_cell.angle_beta   90.00
_cell.angle_gamma   90.00
#
_symmetry.space_group_name_H-M   'P 1'
#
loop_
_entity.id
_entity.type
_entity.pdbx_description
1 polymer ?
#
loop_
_entity_poly.entity_id
_entity_poly.type
_entity_poly.pdbx_seq_one_letter_code
_entity_poly.pdbx_strand_id
1 'polypeptide(L)'
;MRHIFIAVAMLLFCATRQAEADDVQATLTQRLEAYYDAQRAGDLDKVLQFMGQEQRKLYNEEVGNDPDKKKMATEWMQKTAPRSFTVEKMTEDKSAGTVSLHTVNEVMDEGNLAHVEMQTDFAKEGGDWVITGVVYGMNRDAIKRAANDDPEPDDAYDTDSSLNIGGPVIRVDYQKDYTLIVIRVLDEEHDLFLPPKAKLKAMGVDPAKLTEGTIVSGYGSTSRNDEFKHRIDELEIQE
;
A
#
# COMPACT_ATOMS: atom_id res chain seq x y z
N MET A 1 -61.76 9.31 19.30
CA MET A 1 -61.08 8.27 18.51
C MET A 1 -60.01 8.92 17.63
N ARG A 2 -58.97 9.45 18.29
CA ARG A 2 -57.68 9.84 17.73
C ARG A 2 -56.67 8.86 18.35
N HIS A 3 -55.46 8.72 17.80
CA HIS A 3 -54.37 7.84 18.25
C HIS A 3 -54.16 6.50 17.49
N ILE A 4 -54.30 6.45 16.17
CA ILE A 4 -53.64 5.40 15.36
C ILE A 4 -53.24 5.96 13.99
N PHE A 5 -52.31 6.93 13.93
CA PHE A 5 -51.71 7.35 12.64
C PHE A 5 -50.27 7.89 12.73
N ILE A 6 -49.62 7.87 13.89
CA ILE A 6 -48.26 8.44 14.07
C ILE A 6 -47.15 7.36 14.15
N ALA A 7 -47.49 6.09 14.38
CA ALA A 7 -46.49 5.04 14.55
C ALA A 7 -45.87 4.50 13.24
N VAL A 8 -46.53 4.67 12.09
CA VAL A 8 -46.05 4.12 10.80
C VAL A 8 -45.06 5.06 10.09
N ALA A 9 -45.11 6.36 10.36
CA ALA A 9 -44.16 7.31 9.76
C ALA A 9 -42.76 7.28 10.40
N MET A 10 -42.64 6.91 11.68
CA MET A 10 -41.32 6.82 12.34
C MET A 10 -40.58 5.51 12.03
N LEU A 11 -41.27 4.39 11.78
CA LEU A 11 -40.63 3.14 11.37
C LEU A 11 -40.12 3.18 9.91
N LEU A 12 -40.76 3.96 9.04
CA LEU A 12 -40.28 4.24 7.69
C LEU A 12 -39.12 5.25 7.64
N PHE A 13 -38.93 6.07 8.68
CA PHE A 13 -37.80 7.00 8.80
C PHE A 13 -36.55 6.35 9.44
N CYS A 14 -36.74 5.29 10.22
CA CYS A 14 -35.63 4.50 10.76
C CYS A 14 -35.15 3.42 9.78
N ALA A 15 -36.03 2.87 8.94
CA ALA A 15 -35.66 1.83 7.97
C ALA A 15 -34.98 2.35 6.69
N THR A 16 -35.05 3.66 6.40
CA THR A 16 -34.39 4.28 5.24
C THR A 16 -33.02 4.89 5.54
N ARG A 17 -32.67 5.12 6.81
CA ARG A 17 -31.31 5.54 7.19
C ARG A 17 -30.27 4.41 7.20
N GLN A 18 -30.71 3.17 7.03
CA GLN A 18 -29.86 2.00 7.14
C GLN A 18 -29.49 1.39 5.78
N ALA A 19 -29.90 2.04 4.68
CA ALA A 19 -29.64 1.61 3.30
C ALA A 19 -28.53 2.41 2.57
N GLU A 20 -27.91 3.41 3.22
CA GLU A 20 -26.78 4.19 2.68
C GLU A 20 -25.72 4.43 3.76
N ALA A 21 -25.30 3.37 4.46
CA ALA A 21 -23.88 3.33 4.76
C ALA A 21 -23.22 2.99 3.43
N ASP A 22 -23.05 4.01 2.56
CA ASP A 22 -22.33 3.86 1.31
C ASP A 22 -21.04 3.14 1.66
N ASP A 23 -20.81 2.00 1.01
CA ASP A 23 -19.54 1.32 1.13
C ASP A 23 -18.47 2.33 0.71
N VAL A 24 -17.75 2.85 1.72
CA VAL A 24 -16.76 3.91 1.53
C VAL A 24 -15.71 3.42 0.55
N GLN A 25 -15.33 2.15 0.62
CA GLN A 25 -14.40 1.57 -0.34
C GLN A 25 -14.98 1.59 -1.74
N ALA A 26 -16.23 1.17 -1.95
CA ALA A 26 -16.86 1.21 -3.28
C ALA A 26 -16.95 2.64 -3.84
N THR A 27 -17.32 3.61 -2.98
CA THR A 27 -17.42 5.03 -3.34
C THR A 27 -16.06 5.59 -3.77
N LEU A 28 -15.02 5.35 -2.97
CA LEU A 28 -13.67 5.81 -3.25
C LEU A 28 -13.07 5.09 -4.47
N THR A 29 -13.38 3.80 -4.65
CA THR A 29 -12.97 3.02 -5.83
C THR A 29 -13.55 3.63 -7.11
N GLN A 30 -14.86 3.90 -7.14
CA GLN A 30 -15.50 4.54 -8.29
C GLN A 30 -14.96 5.95 -8.56
N ARG A 31 -14.68 6.70 -7.49
CA ARG A 31 -14.08 8.03 -7.60
C ARG A 31 -12.66 7.97 -8.18
N LEU A 32 -11.85 7.00 -7.77
CA LEU A 32 -10.51 6.78 -8.27
C LEU A 32 -10.52 6.34 -9.74
N GLU A 33 -11.43 5.46 -10.14
CA GLU A 33 -11.63 5.08 -11.54
C GLU A 33 -11.95 6.30 -12.41
N ALA A 34 -12.90 7.15 -11.97
CA ALA A 34 -13.27 8.37 -12.70
C ALA A 34 -12.11 9.39 -12.78
N TYR A 35 -11.24 9.43 -11.77
CA TYR A 35 -10.01 10.21 -11.79
C TYR A 35 -9.02 9.67 -12.82
N TYR A 36 -8.76 8.37 -12.85
CA TYR A 36 -7.88 7.75 -13.83
C TYR A 36 -8.43 7.86 -15.27
N ASP A 37 -9.75 7.76 -15.46
CA ASP A 37 -10.39 8.05 -16.74
C ASP A 37 -10.10 9.47 -17.23
N ALA A 38 -10.18 10.46 -16.34
CA ALA A 38 -9.87 11.84 -16.68
C ALA A 38 -8.38 12.04 -17.04
N GLN A 39 -7.48 11.37 -16.31
CA GLN A 39 -6.05 11.38 -16.62
C GLN A 39 -5.77 10.77 -18.00
N ARG A 40 -6.31 9.57 -18.28
CA ARG A 40 -6.18 8.91 -19.60
C ARG A 40 -6.72 9.78 -20.73
N ALA A 41 -7.84 10.46 -20.51
CA ALA A 41 -8.44 11.38 -21.47
C ALA A 41 -7.65 12.69 -21.68
N GLY A 42 -6.66 12.99 -20.83
CA GLY A 42 -5.93 14.25 -20.89
C GLY A 42 -6.73 15.46 -20.39
N ASP A 43 -7.83 15.23 -19.67
CA ASP A 43 -8.75 16.27 -19.20
C ASP A 43 -8.28 16.84 -17.86
N LEU A 44 -7.33 17.78 -17.95
CA LEU A 44 -6.66 18.36 -16.79
C LEU A 44 -7.62 19.10 -15.85
N ASP A 45 -8.61 19.81 -16.41
CA ASP A 45 -9.61 20.53 -15.62
C ASP A 45 -10.47 19.56 -14.82
N LYS A 46 -10.85 18.42 -15.43
CA LYS A 46 -11.59 17.36 -14.72
C LYS A 46 -10.73 16.65 -13.68
N VAL A 47 -9.45 16.38 -13.96
CA VAL A 47 -8.49 15.82 -12.99
C VAL A 47 -8.42 16.70 -11.74
N LEU A 48 -8.33 18.02 -11.90
CA LEU A 48 -8.25 18.98 -10.78
C LEU A 48 -9.54 19.04 -9.94
N GLN A 49 -10.70 18.65 -10.48
CA GLN A 49 -11.95 18.58 -9.71
C GLN A 49 -11.94 17.46 -8.66
N PHE A 50 -11.16 16.41 -8.87
CA PHE A 50 -11.01 15.34 -7.88
C PHE A 50 -10.10 15.72 -6.72
N MET A 51 -9.20 16.69 -6.92
CA MET A 51 -8.19 17.08 -5.94
C MET A 51 -8.74 17.96 -4.82
N GLY A 52 -8.11 17.92 -3.66
CA GLY A 52 -8.39 18.83 -2.54
C GLY A 52 -8.05 20.29 -2.86
N GLN A 53 -8.57 21.22 -2.04
CA GLN A 53 -8.32 22.66 -2.23
C GLN A 53 -6.83 23.01 -2.20
N GLU A 54 -6.06 22.38 -1.32
CA GLU A 54 -4.62 22.61 -1.20
C GLU A 54 -3.86 22.14 -2.46
N GLN A 55 -4.16 20.94 -2.96
CA GLN A 55 -3.53 20.38 -4.15
C GLN A 55 -3.85 21.22 -5.40
N ARG A 56 -5.10 21.70 -5.52
CA ARG A 56 -5.47 22.67 -6.57
C ARG A 56 -4.71 23.99 -6.45
N LYS A 57 -4.50 24.48 -5.23
CA LYS A 57 -3.73 25.70 -4.98
C LYS A 57 -2.28 25.52 -5.41
N LEU A 58 -1.63 24.44 -4.98
CA LEU A 58 -0.25 24.11 -5.37
C LEU A 58 -0.11 23.99 -6.89
N TYR A 59 -1.05 23.30 -7.54
CA TYR A 59 -1.09 23.24 -9.01
C TYR A 59 -1.18 24.65 -9.64
N ASN A 60 -2.03 25.52 -9.12
CA ASN A 60 -2.18 26.88 -9.66
C ASN A 60 -0.94 27.75 -9.42
N GLU A 61 -0.21 27.53 -8.33
CA GLU A 61 1.04 28.23 -8.03
C GLU A 61 2.20 27.76 -8.93
N GLU A 62 2.32 26.45 -9.16
CA GLU A 62 3.41 25.86 -9.94
C GLU A 62 3.16 25.90 -11.46
N VAL A 63 1.94 25.53 -11.89
CA VAL A 63 1.55 25.42 -13.30
C VAL A 63 0.72 26.63 -13.74
N GLY A 64 -0.28 26.99 -12.96
CA GLY A 64 -1.14 28.14 -13.24
C GLY A 64 -1.78 28.09 -14.63
N ASN A 65 -1.73 29.20 -15.36
CA ASN A 65 -2.25 29.31 -16.74
C ASN A 65 -1.16 29.25 -17.81
N ASP A 66 0.06 28.85 -17.45
CA ASP A 66 1.16 28.70 -18.39
C ASP A 66 0.87 27.52 -19.36
N PRO A 67 0.76 27.77 -20.68
CA PRO A 67 0.38 26.75 -21.64
C PRO A 67 1.41 25.63 -21.77
N ASP A 68 2.70 25.92 -21.62
CA ASP A 68 3.76 24.92 -21.75
C ASP A 68 3.77 24.02 -20.51
N LYS A 69 3.61 24.61 -19.32
CA LYS A 69 3.48 23.83 -18.08
C LYS A 69 2.21 22.99 -18.05
N LYS A 70 1.07 23.53 -18.53
CA LYS A 70 -0.17 22.75 -18.67
C LYS A 70 0.02 21.58 -19.62
N LYS A 71 0.66 21.80 -20.76
CA LYS A 71 0.96 20.73 -21.72
C LYS A 71 1.84 19.64 -21.08
N MET A 72 2.92 20.02 -20.39
CA MET A 72 3.78 19.07 -19.68
C MET A 72 3.00 18.28 -18.61
N ALA A 73 2.14 18.95 -17.84
CA ALA A 73 1.30 18.29 -16.84
C ALA A 73 0.32 17.29 -17.48
N THR A 74 -0.32 17.67 -18.60
CA THR A 74 -1.21 16.78 -19.35
C THR A 74 -0.48 15.57 -19.93
N GLU A 75 0.68 15.78 -20.55
CA GLU A 75 1.49 14.69 -21.10
C GLU A 75 1.97 13.74 -19.99
N TRP A 76 2.41 14.29 -18.86
CA TRP A 76 2.85 13.50 -17.72
C TRP A 76 1.71 12.66 -17.13
N MET A 77 0.54 13.28 -16.85
CA MET A 77 -0.59 12.53 -16.28
C MET A 77 -1.13 11.46 -17.24
N GLN A 78 -1.13 11.70 -18.55
CA GLN A 78 -1.54 10.69 -19.53
C GLN A 78 -0.54 9.53 -19.59
N LYS A 79 0.76 9.84 -19.50
CA LYS A 79 1.82 8.83 -19.50
C LYS A 79 1.76 7.94 -18.26
N THR A 80 1.45 8.51 -17.10
CA THR A 80 1.42 7.79 -15.82
C THR A 80 0.05 7.25 -15.42
N ALA A 81 -1.01 7.57 -16.19
CA ALA A 81 -2.35 7.07 -15.92
C ALA A 81 -2.39 5.53 -15.94
N PRO A 82 -2.86 4.89 -14.86
CA PRO A 82 -3.12 3.46 -14.86
C PRO A 82 -4.08 3.06 -15.98
N ARG A 83 -3.89 1.87 -16.56
CA ARG A 83 -4.84 1.23 -17.47
C ARG A 83 -5.98 0.56 -16.71
N SER A 84 -5.63 -0.04 -15.58
CA SER A 84 -6.51 -0.70 -14.64
C SER A 84 -5.87 -0.66 -13.25
N PHE A 85 -6.65 -0.97 -12.21
CA PHE A 85 -6.13 -1.13 -10.87
C PHE A 85 -6.94 -2.15 -10.08
N THR A 86 -6.31 -2.72 -9.05
CA THR A 86 -6.96 -3.56 -8.04
C THR A 86 -6.77 -2.91 -6.67
N VAL A 87 -7.84 -2.79 -5.89
CA VAL A 87 -7.76 -2.36 -4.49
C VAL A 87 -7.35 -3.55 -3.63
N GLU A 88 -6.22 -3.42 -2.94
CA GLU A 88 -5.74 -4.47 -2.04
C GLU A 88 -6.12 -4.21 -0.59
N LYS A 89 -6.08 -2.94 -0.18
CA LYS A 89 -6.33 -2.54 1.21
C LYS A 89 -6.93 -1.14 1.28
N MET A 90 -7.80 -0.95 2.27
CA MET A 90 -8.26 0.36 2.71
C MET A 90 -7.80 0.59 4.15
N THR A 91 -7.25 1.77 4.43
CA THR A 91 -6.92 2.22 5.78
C THR A 91 -7.70 3.48 6.11
N GLU A 92 -8.32 3.52 7.29
CA GLU A 92 -9.07 4.68 7.77
C GLU A 92 -8.38 5.30 8.99
N ASP A 93 -8.10 6.59 8.94
CA ASP A 93 -7.83 7.38 10.15
C ASP A 93 -9.10 8.13 10.53
N LYS A 94 -9.84 7.56 11.49
CA LYS A 94 -11.09 8.14 11.98
C LYS A 94 -10.89 9.44 12.74
N SER A 95 -9.70 9.69 13.29
CA SER A 95 -9.39 10.90 14.03
C SER A 95 -9.12 12.07 13.09
N ALA A 96 -8.41 11.81 12.00
CA ALA A 96 -8.16 12.79 10.93
C ALA A 96 -9.31 12.87 9.91
N GLY A 97 -10.21 11.88 9.88
CA GLY A 97 -11.29 11.80 8.90
C GLY A 97 -10.78 11.50 7.49
N THR A 98 -9.67 10.77 7.37
CA THR A 98 -9.02 10.44 6.10
C THR A 98 -9.10 8.94 5.82
N VAL A 99 -9.04 8.60 4.54
CA VAL A 99 -9.04 7.22 4.06
C VAL A 99 -7.98 7.08 2.98
N SER A 100 -7.18 6.01 3.04
CA SER A 100 -6.21 5.68 1.99
C SER A 100 -6.62 4.38 1.31
N LEU A 101 -6.64 4.40 -0.02
CA LEU A 101 -6.71 3.18 -0.83
C LEU A 101 -5.30 2.79 -1.26
N HIS A 102 -4.94 1.55 -0.99
CA HIS A 102 -3.71 0.92 -1.45
C HIS A 102 -4.07 0.03 -2.64
N THR A 103 -3.49 0.36 -3.80
CA THR A 103 -3.83 -0.27 -5.07
C THR A 103 -2.59 -0.82 -5.76
N VAL A 104 -2.79 -1.84 -6.59
CA VAL A 104 -1.83 -2.26 -7.61
C VAL A 104 -2.37 -1.84 -8.96
N ASN A 105 -1.57 -1.06 -9.68
CA ASN A 105 -1.97 -0.35 -10.89
C ASN A 105 -1.20 -0.91 -12.07
N GLU A 106 -1.90 -1.22 -13.14
CA GLU A 106 -1.27 -1.56 -14.42
C GLU A 106 -0.89 -0.26 -15.13
N VAL A 107 0.39 0.10 -15.11
CA VAL A 107 0.93 1.32 -15.75
C VAL A 107 1.86 0.92 -16.89
N MET A 108 1.93 1.75 -17.93
CA MET A 108 2.94 1.58 -18.98
C MET A 108 4.22 2.30 -18.57
N ASP A 109 5.29 1.55 -18.33
CA ASP A 109 6.62 2.08 -18.03
C ASP A 109 7.61 1.69 -19.12
N GLU A 110 8.23 2.70 -19.75
CA GLU A 110 9.14 2.54 -20.90
C GLU A 110 8.66 1.58 -22.01
N GLY A 111 7.35 1.46 -22.20
CA GLY A 111 6.74 0.59 -23.21
C GLY A 111 6.42 -0.82 -22.73
N ASN A 112 6.74 -1.16 -21.48
CA ASN A 112 6.37 -2.41 -20.83
C ASN A 112 5.18 -2.18 -19.87
N LEU A 113 4.38 -3.22 -19.67
CA LEU A 113 3.37 -3.22 -18.62
C LEU A 113 4.08 -3.45 -17.27
N ALA A 114 3.77 -2.62 -16.28
CA ALA A 114 4.28 -2.70 -14.92
C ALA A 114 3.12 -2.70 -13.92
N HIS A 115 3.25 -3.50 -12.86
CA HIS A 115 2.31 -3.52 -11.74
C HIS A 115 2.83 -2.65 -10.59
N VAL A 116 2.39 -1.40 -10.55
CA VAL A 116 2.90 -0.39 -9.60
C VAL A 116 1.98 -0.28 -8.39
N GLU A 117 2.54 -0.46 -7.20
CA GLU A 117 1.85 -0.16 -5.95
C GLU A 117 1.60 1.35 -5.85
N MET A 118 0.40 1.77 -5.46
CA MET A 118 0.10 3.17 -5.20
C MET A 118 -0.77 3.32 -3.96
N GLN A 119 -0.55 4.40 -3.23
CA GLN A 119 -1.46 4.85 -2.17
C GLN A 119 -2.15 6.13 -2.65
N THR A 120 -3.48 6.13 -2.63
CA THR A 120 -4.28 7.34 -2.87
C THR A 120 -5.00 7.75 -1.60
N ASP A 121 -4.72 8.95 -1.12
CA ASP A 121 -5.29 9.50 0.11
C ASP A 121 -6.50 10.38 -0.21
N PHE A 122 -7.55 10.17 0.59
CA PHE A 122 -8.81 10.89 0.50
C PHE A 122 -9.15 11.58 1.81
N ALA A 123 -9.73 12.77 1.70
CA ALA A 123 -10.35 13.51 2.80
C ALA A 123 -11.74 14.02 2.37
N LYS A 124 -12.62 14.35 3.32
CA LYS A 124 -13.89 15.01 3.01
C LYS A 124 -13.73 16.53 3.00
N GLU A 125 -14.02 17.17 1.87
CA GLU A 125 -14.12 18.62 1.73
C GLU A 125 -15.49 18.99 1.16
N GLY A 126 -16.23 19.88 1.84
CA GLY A 126 -17.53 20.34 1.34
C GLY A 126 -18.61 19.25 1.23
N GLY A 127 -18.41 18.09 1.86
CA GLY A 127 -19.30 16.93 1.78
C GLY A 127 -18.84 15.86 0.78
N ASP A 128 -17.89 16.18 -0.09
CA ASP A 128 -17.34 15.27 -1.10
C ASP A 128 -15.99 14.72 -0.67
N TRP A 129 -15.69 13.47 -1.05
CA TRP A 129 -14.33 12.95 -0.96
C TRP A 129 -13.44 13.66 -1.96
N VAL A 130 -12.21 14.03 -1.60
CA VAL A 130 -11.23 14.63 -2.51
C VAL A 130 -9.90 13.93 -2.34
N ILE A 131 -9.12 13.87 -3.42
CA ILE A 131 -7.77 13.31 -3.40
C ILE A 131 -6.82 14.35 -2.81
N THR A 132 -6.19 14.00 -1.70
CA THR A 132 -5.20 14.85 -1.01
C THR A 132 -3.77 14.41 -1.27
N GLY A 133 -3.57 13.18 -1.73
CA GLY A 133 -2.25 12.64 -2.01
C GLY A 133 -2.32 11.43 -2.94
N VAL A 134 -1.30 11.31 -3.78
CA VAL A 134 -1.02 10.09 -4.55
C VAL A 134 0.45 9.79 -4.37
N VAL A 135 0.75 8.64 -3.77
CA VAL A 135 2.11 8.15 -3.57
C VAL A 135 2.33 6.97 -4.50
N TYR A 136 3.35 7.09 -5.35
CA TYR A 136 3.82 5.97 -6.17
C TYR A 136 4.75 5.12 -5.33
N GLY A 137 4.39 3.85 -5.18
CA GLY A 137 5.20 2.80 -4.57
C GLY A 137 6.01 2.05 -5.61
N MET A 138 6.26 0.78 -5.32
CA MET A 138 7.22 -0.04 -6.06
C MET A 138 6.56 -0.74 -7.26
N ASN A 139 7.36 -1.00 -8.30
CA ASN A 139 6.96 -1.90 -9.38
C ASN A 139 7.15 -3.36 -8.92
N ARG A 140 6.04 -4.10 -8.77
CA ARG A 140 6.04 -5.48 -8.31
C ARG A 140 6.76 -6.45 -9.23
N ASP A 141 6.81 -6.13 -10.52
CA ASP A 141 7.47 -6.95 -11.53
C ASP A 141 9.00 -6.80 -11.49
N ALA A 142 9.49 -5.70 -10.90
CA ALA A 142 10.92 -5.38 -10.82
C ALA A 142 11.55 -5.71 -9.46
N ILE A 143 10.80 -6.36 -8.56
CA ILE A 143 11.29 -6.69 -7.23
C ILE A 143 12.44 -7.71 -7.34
N LYS A 144 13.59 -7.34 -6.78
CA LYS A 144 14.75 -8.23 -6.64
C LYS A 144 14.54 -9.18 -5.47
N ARG A 145 14.93 -10.43 -5.64
CA ARG A 145 14.68 -11.51 -4.67
C ARG A 145 15.85 -12.47 -4.66
N ALA A 146 15.96 -13.25 -3.59
CA ALA A 146 16.82 -14.42 -3.55
C ALA A 146 16.50 -15.39 -4.69
N ALA A 147 17.50 -16.13 -5.16
CA ALA A 147 17.34 -17.05 -6.29
C ALA A 147 16.41 -18.26 -5.95
N ASN A 148 16.27 -18.59 -4.66
CA ASN A 148 15.39 -19.62 -4.12
C ASN A 148 15.24 -19.43 -2.59
N ASP A 149 14.25 -20.12 -2.01
CA ASP A 149 13.88 -20.02 -0.60
C ASP A 149 14.67 -20.97 0.34
N ASP A 150 15.70 -21.64 -0.17
CA ASP A 150 16.47 -22.62 0.62
C ASP A 150 17.57 -21.92 1.43
N PRO A 151 17.76 -22.27 2.72
CA PRO A 151 18.88 -21.76 3.50
C PRO A 151 20.21 -22.28 2.94
N GLU A 152 21.26 -21.50 3.13
CA GLU A 152 22.62 -21.91 2.79
C GLU A 152 23.29 -22.63 3.98
N PRO A 153 24.38 -23.40 3.76
CA PRO A 153 25.16 -23.90 4.88
C PRO A 153 25.74 -22.74 5.71
N ASP A 154 25.94 -22.97 7.01
CA ASP A 154 26.33 -21.93 7.97
C ASP A 154 27.63 -21.18 7.59
N ASP A 155 28.56 -21.84 6.90
CA ASP A 155 29.84 -21.28 6.46
C ASP A 155 29.70 -20.33 5.25
N ALA A 156 28.56 -20.33 4.57
CA ALA A 156 28.26 -19.41 3.48
C ALA A 156 27.93 -17.99 3.98
N TYR A 157 27.55 -17.83 5.25
CA TYR A 157 27.17 -16.53 5.82
C TYR A 157 28.36 -15.75 6.35
N ASP A 158 28.41 -14.46 6.05
CA ASP A 158 29.48 -13.58 6.49
C ASP A 158 29.33 -13.14 7.94
N THR A 159 29.93 -13.89 8.85
CA THR A 159 29.91 -13.60 10.30
C THR A 159 30.91 -12.54 10.74
N ASP A 160 31.78 -12.09 9.82
CA ASP A 160 32.75 -11.03 10.13
C ASP A 160 32.12 -9.63 9.99
N SER A 161 30.95 -9.54 9.35
CA SER A 161 30.13 -8.33 9.25
C SER A 161 28.78 -8.54 9.95
N SER A 162 28.25 -7.45 10.52
CA SER A 162 26.91 -7.45 11.11
C SER A 162 25.96 -6.69 10.20
N LEU A 163 24.94 -7.39 9.74
CA LEU A 163 23.79 -6.80 9.08
C LEU A 163 22.79 -6.33 10.13
N ASN A 164 22.20 -5.15 9.93
CA ASN A 164 20.92 -4.79 10.52
C ASN A 164 19.93 -4.60 9.37
N ILE A 165 18.85 -5.38 9.36
CA ILE A 165 17.84 -5.32 8.33
C ILE A 165 16.45 -5.40 8.94
N GLY A 166 15.50 -4.68 8.36
CA GLY A 166 14.12 -4.70 8.82
C GLY A 166 13.17 -4.18 7.75
N GLY A 167 11.91 -4.59 7.88
CA GLY A 167 10.85 -4.24 6.95
C GLY A 167 9.54 -4.97 7.30
N PRO A 168 8.46 -4.62 6.60
CA PRO A 168 7.21 -5.38 6.68
C PRO A 168 7.43 -6.81 6.16
N VAL A 169 6.94 -7.77 6.93
CA VAL A 169 6.85 -9.17 6.54
C VAL A 169 5.85 -9.30 5.39
N ILE A 170 6.24 -9.93 4.30
CA ILE A 170 5.33 -10.27 3.20
C ILE A 170 4.96 -11.76 3.17
N ARG A 171 5.79 -12.61 3.80
CA ARG A 171 5.58 -14.06 3.87
C ARG A 171 6.30 -14.64 5.08
N VAL A 172 5.70 -15.64 5.71
CA VAL A 172 6.33 -16.45 6.75
C VAL A 172 6.11 -17.91 6.43
N ASP A 173 7.16 -18.72 6.51
CA ASP A 173 7.09 -20.16 6.36
C ASP A 173 7.80 -20.88 7.52
N TYR A 174 7.08 -21.81 8.15
CA TYR A 174 7.58 -22.58 9.28
C TYR A 174 8.00 -23.96 8.82
N GLN A 175 9.28 -24.07 8.48
CA GLN A 175 9.89 -25.33 8.11
C GLN A 175 10.27 -26.14 9.35
N LYS A 176 10.54 -27.43 9.14
CA LYS A 176 10.91 -28.34 10.24
C LYS A 176 12.20 -27.88 10.94
N ASP A 177 13.18 -27.46 10.14
CA ASP A 177 14.55 -27.21 10.58
C ASP A 177 14.90 -25.72 10.66
N TYR A 178 14.05 -24.84 10.14
CA TYR A 178 14.21 -23.38 10.17
C TYR A 178 12.86 -22.65 10.08
N THR A 179 12.87 -21.34 10.26
CA THR A 179 11.75 -20.46 9.90
C THR A 179 12.25 -19.49 8.84
N LEU A 180 11.54 -19.37 7.72
CA LEU A 180 11.78 -18.33 6.72
C LEU A 180 10.80 -17.18 6.97
N ILE A 181 11.34 -15.97 7.03
CA ILE A 181 10.55 -14.74 6.95
C ILE A 181 11.04 -14.01 5.71
N VAL A 182 10.14 -13.62 4.82
CA VAL A 182 10.47 -12.71 3.72
C VAL A 182 9.99 -11.33 4.12
N ILE A 183 10.92 -10.38 4.14
CA ILE A 183 10.60 -8.96 4.32
C ILE A 183 10.75 -8.23 3.00
N ARG A 184 10.04 -7.11 2.85
CA ARG A 184 10.26 -6.19 1.73
C ARG A 184 10.93 -4.90 2.19
N VAL A 185 12.02 -4.53 1.53
CA VAL A 185 12.74 -3.28 1.71
C VAL A 185 12.83 -2.61 0.35
N LEU A 186 12.05 -1.55 0.13
CA LEU A 186 11.96 -0.89 -1.18
C LEU A 186 11.63 -1.89 -2.31
N ASP A 187 12.46 -1.95 -3.34
CA ASP A 187 12.37 -2.83 -4.51
C ASP A 187 13.01 -4.21 -4.29
N GLU A 188 13.29 -4.59 -3.04
CA GLU A 188 14.00 -5.81 -2.70
C GLU A 188 13.21 -6.63 -1.67
N GLU A 189 13.13 -7.93 -1.91
CA GLU A 189 12.69 -8.90 -0.91
C GLU A 189 13.91 -9.63 -0.37
N HIS A 190 13.96 -9.76 0.95
CA HIS A 190 15.04 -10.43 1.63
C HIS A 190 14.53 -11.60 2.45
N ASP A 191 15.20 -12.74 2.28
CA ASP A 191 14.93 -13.98 2.98
C ASP A 191 15.71 -14.00 4.28
N LEU A 192 14.97 -13.99 5.38
CA LEU A 192 15.49 -14.05 6.74
C LEU A 192 15.31 -15.49 7.25
N PHE A 193 16.42 -16.18 7.43
CA PHE A 193 16.44 -17.52 7.99
C PHE A 193 16.67 -17.46 9.49
N LEU A 194 15.67 -17.90 10.24
CA LEU A 194 15.70 -18.01 11.70
C LEU A 194 15.69 -19.49 12.13
N PRO A 195 16.02 -19.76 13.40
CA PRO A 195 15.79 -21.07 13.99
C PRO A 195 14.34 -21.57 13.82
N PRO A 196 14.13 -22.91 13.87
CA PRO A 196 12.80 -23.48 13.69
C PRO A 196 11.83 -22.99 14.76
N LYS A 197 10.53 -22.93 14.41
CA LYS A 197 9.44 -22.32 15.18
C LYS A 197 9.49 -22.56 16.70
N ALA A 198 9.83 -23.78 17.11
CA ALA A 198 9.91 -24.17 18.52
C ALA A 198 10.96 -23.38 19.33
N LYS A 199 11.99 -22.84 18.67
CA LYS A 199 13.09 -22.08 19.29
C LYS A 199 12.87 -20.57 19.27
N LEU A 200 11.95 -20.04 18.45
CA LEU A 200 11.72 -18.59 18.31
C LEU A 200 11.31 -17.92 19.64
N LYS A 201 10.53 -18.61 20.48
CA LYS A 201 10.15 -18.08 21.80
C LYS A 201 11.35 -17.84 22.72
N ALA A 202 12.41 -18.65 22.59
CA ALA A 202 13.64 -18.46 23.36
C ALA A 202 14.43 -17.22 22.89
N MET A 203 14.17 -16.74 21.67
CA MET A 203 14.69 -15.49 21.13
C MET A 203 13.80 -14.28 21.47
N GLY A 204 12.75 -14.45 22.29
CA GLY A 204 11.79 -13.39 22.59
C GLY A 204 10.77 -13.12 21.48
N VAL A 205 10.79 -13.90 20.40
CA VAL A 205 9.87 -13.75 19.26
C VAL A 205 8.64 -14.63 19.47
N ASP A 206 7.45 -14.03 19.45
CA ASP A 206 6.20 -14.78 19.42
C ASP A 206 5.84 -15.14 17.97
N PRO A 207 5.87 -16.43 17.58
CA PRO A 207 5.52 -16.82 16.22
C PRO A 207 4.11 -16.41 15.82
N ALA A 208 3.18 -16.27 16.76
CA ALA A 208 1.82 -15.85 16.45
C ALA A 208 1.71 -14.39 15.96
N LYS A 209 2.71 -13.56 16.26
CA LYS A 209 2.79 -12.15 15.83
C LYS A 209 3.53 -11.97 14.49
N LEU A 210 4.19 -13.01 14.00
CA LEU A 210 4.85 -12.99 12.69
C LEU A 210 3.82 -13.27 11.59
N THR A 211 3.16 -12.20 11.16
CA THR A 211 2.14 -12.21 10.11
C THR A 211 2.49 -11.20 9.03
N GLU A 212 1.86 -11.34 7.85
CA GLU A 212 2.00 -10.36 6.78
C GLU A 212 1.65 -8.94 7.27
N GLY A 213 2.48 -7.96 6.92
CA GLY A 213 2.40 -6.57 7.35
C GLY A 213 3.05 -6.27 8.70
N THR A 214 3.40 -7.27 9.52
CA THR A 214 4.16 -7.04 10.77
C THR A 214 5.53 -6.44 10.43
N ILE A 215 5.90 -5.34 11.08
CA ILE A 215 7.24 -4.76 10.92
C ILE A 215 8.21 -5.51 11.82
N VAL A 216 9.28 -6.02 11.25
CA VAL A 216 10.37 -6.66 11.99
C VAL A 216 11.70 -6.00 11.69
N SER A 217 12.63 -6.08 12.63
CA SER A 217 14.03 -5.72 12.42
C SER A 217 14.91 -6.72 13.14
N GLY A 218 16.09 -7.00 12.61
CA GLY A 218 16.97 -8.00 13.18
C GLY A 218 18.43 -7.82 12.79
N TYR A 219 19.28 -8.50 13.56
CA TYR A 219 20.71 -8.56 13.33
C TYR A 219 21.12 -9.95 12.89
N GLY A 220 22.11 -10.00 12.01
CA GLY A 220 22.61 -11.26 11.49
C GLY A 220 23.72 -11.10 10.47
N SER A 221 23.78 -12.06 9.55
CA SER A 221 24.82 -12.16 8.53
C SER A 221 24.20 -12.40 7.16
N THR A 222 24.73 -11.71 6.15
CA THR A 222 24.35 -11.91 4.75
C THR A 222 25.13 -13.08 4.15
N SER A 223 24.49 -13.84 3.25
CA SER A 223 25.18 -14.87 2.48
C SER A 223 26.24 -14.25 1.57
N ARG A 224 27.36 -14.96 1.37
CA ARG A 224 28.39 -14.59 0.38
C ARG A 224 28.00 -14.96 -1.05
N ASN A 225 26.97 -15.78 -1.24
CA ASN A 225 26.52 -16.27 -2.53
C ASN A 225 25.26 -15.55 -3.04
N ASP A 226 24.44 -15.02 -2.13
CA ASP A 226 23.19 -14.33 -2.44
C ASP A 226 22.95 -13.17 -1.46
N GLU A 227 23.00 -11.94 -1.96
CA GLU A 227 22.85 -10.72 -1.15
C GLU A 227 21.44 -10.56 -0.53
N PHE A 228 20.46 -11.33 -1.01
CA PHE A 228 19.10 -11.30 -0.51
C PHE A 228 18.83 -12.34 0.58
N LYS A 229 19.81 -13.18 0.93
CA LYS A 229 19.67 -14.22 1.97
C LYS A 229 20.45 -13.87 3.22
N HIS A 230 19.76 -13.91 4.36
CA HIS A 230 20.33 -13.54 5.65
C HIS A 230 20.04 -14.60 6.72
N ARG A 231 21.07 -15.01 7.45
CA ARG A 231 20.89 -15.74 8.71
C ARG A 231 20.67 -14.71 9.81
N ILE A 232 19.56 -14.81 10.52
CA ILE A 232 19.20 -13.85 11.57
C ILE A 232 19.40 -14.47 12.94
N ASP A 233 20.26 -13.84 13.73
CA ASP A 233 20.65 -14.27 15.07
C ASP A 233 19.77 -13.61 16.14
N GLU A 234 19.24 -12.41 15.87
CA GLU A 234 18.31 -11.66 16.73
C GLU A 234 17.21 -11.00 15.89
N LEU A 235 15.96 -11.08 16.35
CA LEU A 235 14.82 -10.46 15.67
C LEU A 235 13.89 -9.80 16.69
N GLU A 236 13.47 -8.59 16.37
CA GLU A 236 12.49 -7.80 17.10
C GLU A 236 11.25 -7.57 16.22
N ILE A 237 10.07 -7.65 16.83
CA ILE A 237 8.80 -7.24 16.24
C ILE A 237 8.54 -5.81 16.71
N GLN A 238 8.39 -4.87 15.79
CA GLN A 238 8.10 -3.47 16.12
C GLN A 238 6.59 -3.33 16.37
N GLU A 239 6.24 -2.75 17.54
CA GLU A 239 4.85 -2.46 17.95
C GLU A 239 4.41 -1.04 17.59
#